data_AF-A0A3C1I4R2-F1
#
_entry.id   AF-A0A3C1I4R2-F1
#
_cell.length_a   1.000
_cell.length_b   1.000
_cell.length_c   1.000
_cell.angle_alpha   90.00
_cell.angle_beta   90.00
_cell.angle_gamma   90.00
#
_symmetry.space_group_name_H-M   'P 1'
#
loop_
_entity.id
_entity.type
_entity.pdbx_description
1 polymer ?
#
loop_
_entity_poly.entity_id
_entity_poly.type
_entity_poly.pdbx_seq_one_letter_code
_entity_poly.pdbx_strand_id
1 'polypeptide(L)'
;MKKIIALVSLLLIVLLAACGGEKDSNGKNAEGKESNVLVVGASSVPHAEILEKAKPILEEKGITIKIEPYEDYILPNDDLENGTLDANFFQHIPYLKDTVEKTGYDLDYVAGIHIEPMGVYSKEISNIDDIPNGTEVLLSNSVPDHGRILTLFEANGLIKLDENVDKSKATIDDIVENPKELKFSPDYAAELLPELYESEDDTLVVINTNFALQAGLDPQKDSVFIEDGDSPYVNVIAVRSEDKNNENMKTLVEVLQSKEIQDFILEKYKGAVVPVGGESK
;
A
#
# COMPACT_ATOMS: atom_id res chain seq x y z
N MET A 1 34.11 10.48 68.15
CA MET A 1 34.03 9.02 67.90
C MET A 1 35.42 8.52 67.51
N LYS A 2 35.85 7.42 68.12
CA LYS A 2 37.27 7.05 68.31
C LYS A 2 37.88 6.40 67.05
N LYS A 3 39.17 6.68 66.86
CA LYS A 3 40.15 6.07 65.94
C LYS A 3 40.13 4.53 66.03
N ILE A 4 40.48 3.81 64.94
CA ILE A 4 41.26 2.54 64.97
C ILE A 4 41.49 1.94 63.55
N ILE A 5 42.78 1.63 63.25
CA ILE A 5 43.35 0.49 62.47
C ILE A 5 43.15 0.52 60.93
N ALA A 6 44.17 0.63 60.06
CA ALA A 6 45.42 -0.15 59.81
C ALA A 6 45.16 -1.61 59.34
N LEU A 7 46.17 -2.25 58.71
CA LEU A 7 46.19 -3.61 58.11
C LEU A 7 45.62 -3.74 56.68
N VAL A 8 46.19 -4.48 55.72
CA VAL A 8 47.44 -5.26 55.57
C VAL A 8 47.49 -5.64 54.07
N SER A 9 48.53 -5.29 53.31
CA SER A 9 49.68 -6.12 52.92
C SER A 9 49.47 -7.11 51.77
N LEU A 10 50.47 -7.13 50.88
CA LEU A 10 51.03 -8.28 50.15
C LEU A 10 50.10 -8.97 49.13
N LEU A 11 50.29 -8.72 47.83
CA LEU A 11 51.28 -9.42 46.97
C LEU A 11 51.04 -10.94 46.92
N LEU A 12 50.38 -11.40 45.85
CA LEU A 12 50.66 -12.71 45.26
C LEU A 12 50.94 -12.49 43.76
N ILE A 13 52.24 -12.52 43.43
CA ILE A 13 52.75 -12.73 42.08
C ILE A 13 52.98 -14.22 41.92
N VAL A 14 52.31 -14.85 40.96
CA VAL A 14 52.77 -16.03 40.19
C VAL A 14 52.16 -15.87 38.79
N LEU A 15 52.80 -15.18 37.85
CA LEU A 15 53.76 -15.71 36.86
C LEU A 15 53.32 -17.03 36.19
N LEU A 16 52.87 -16.93 34.94
CA LEU A 16 53.50 -17.61 33.79
C LEU A 16 52.97 -17.00 32.48
N ALA A 17 53.86 -16.24 31.84
CA ALA A 17 53.77 -15.89 30.43
C ALA A 17 54.02 -17.13 29.56
N ALA A 18 53.30 -17.24 28.44
CA ALA A 18 53.75 -18.03 27.30
C ALA A 18 53.08 -17.52 26.01
N CYS A 19 53.91 -16.87 25.19
CA CYS A 19 53.92 -16.86 23.72
C CYS A 19 52.67 -16.31 23.01
N GLY A 20 52.75 -15.28 22.15
CA GLY A 20 53.78 -15.11 21.13
C GLY A 20 53.57 -16.15 20.02
N GLY A 21 52.67 -15.86 19.08
CA GLY A 21 52.41 -16.70 17.91
C GLY A 21 51.36 -16.07 17.01
N GLU A 22 51.73 -15.89 15.74
CA GLU A 22 50.95 -15.30 14.64
C GLU A 22 49.45 -15.63 14.67
N LYS A 23 48.63 -14.61 14.43
CA LYS A 23 47.30 -14.79 13.84
C LYS A 23 47.26 -14.04 12.53
N ASP A 24 47.63 -14.80 11.51
CA ASP A 24 47.10 -14.79 10.16
C ASP A 24 46.10 -13.67 9.87
N SER A 25 46.58 -12.76 9.05
CA SER A 25 45.83 -12.19 7.94
C SER A 25 44.98 -13.26 7.26
N ASN A 26 43.76 -13.45 7.75
CA ASN A 26 42.69 -14.07 6.99
C ASN A 26 41.55 -13.06 6.96
N GLY A 27 41.68 -12.10 6.04
CA GLY A 27 40.57 -11.35 5.51
C GLY A 27 39.59 -12.33 4.89
N LYS A 28 38.68 -12.86 5.70
CA LYS A 28 37.40 -13.30 5.20
C LYS A 28 36.64 -12.04 4.85
N ASN A 29 36.57 -11.74 3.56
CA ASN A 29 35.40 -11.08 3.00
C ASN A 29 34.18 -11.79 3.57
N ALA A 30 33.55 -11.16 4.55
CA ALA A 30 32.15 -11.41 4.82
C ALA A 30 31.42 -10.79 3.62
N GLU A 31 31.34 -11.57 2.53
CA GLU A 31 30.25 -11.40 1.57
C GLU A 31 28.98 -11.40 2.41
N GLY A 32 28.30 -10.25 2.39
CA GLY A 32 27.12 -10.00 3.20
C GLY A 32 26.13 -11.13 2.97
N LYS A 33 25.79 -11.85 4.05
CA LYS A 33 24.52 -12.57 4.05
C LYS A 33 23.46 -11.50 3.89
N GLU A 34 22.87 -11.40 2.70
CA GLU A 34 21.55 -10.81 2.57
C GLU A 34 20.69 -11.44 3.67
N SER A 35 20.10 -10.60 4.50
CA SER A 35 19.10 -11.06 5.44
C SER A 35 17.92 -11.53 4.61
N ASN A 36 17.59 -12.82 4.65
CA ASN A 36 16.37 -13.35 4.01
C ASN A 36 15.09 -12.92 4.73
N VAL A 37 15.16 -11.89 5.58
CA VAL A 37 14.01 -11.31 6.27
C VAL A 37 13.66 -10.02 5.55
N LEU A 38 12.44 -9.93 5.01
CA LEU A 38 11.89 -8.71 4.43
C LEU A 38 10.85 -8.12 5.40
N VAL A 39 10.92 -6.80 5.62
CA VAL A 39 9.88 -6.02 6.31
C VAL A 39 9.01 -5.37 5.25
N VAL A 40 7.74 -5.77 5.17
CA VAL A 40 6.80 -5.30 4.16
C VAL A 40 5.67 -4.53 4.83
N GLY A 41 5.58 -3.24 4.54
CA GLY A 41 4.44 -2.42 4.97
C GLY A 41 3.24 -2.66 4.06
N ALA A 42 2.05 -2.82 4.61
CA ALA A 42 0.86 -3.10 3.80
C ALA A 42 -0.41 -2.54 4.42
N SER A 43 -1.37 -2.11 3.60
CA SER A 43 -2.72 -1.84 4.11
C SER A 43 -3.34 -3.11 4.69
N SER A 44 -4.11 -2.98 5.77
CA SER A 44 -4.63 -4.12 6.52
C SER A 44 -5.49 -5.09 5.67
N VAL A 45 -6.27 -4.59 4.72
CA VAL A 45 -7.09 -5.39 3.79
C VAL A 45 -7.04 -4.75 2.41
N PRO A 46 -6.88 -5.49 1.29
CA PRO A 46 -6.56 -6.92 1.21
C PRO A 46 -5.05 -7.23 1.39
N HIS A 47 -4.19 -6.22 1.36
CA HIS A 47 -2.75 -6.36 1.10
C HIS A 47 -2.03 -7.21 2.15
N ALA A 48 -2.21 -6.91 3.44
CA ALA A 48 -1.61 -7.68 4.53
C ALA A 48 -2.15 -9.12 4.57
N GLU A 49 -3.44 -9.33 4.27
CA GLU A 49 -4.02 -10.67 4.23
C GLU A 49 -3.46 -11.53 3.08
N ILE A 50 -3.21 -10.92 1.92
CA ILE A 50 -2.53 -11.56 0.79
C ILE A 50 -1.10 -11.95 1.19
N LEU A 51 -0.36 -11.04 1.85
CA LEU A 51 0.99 -11.34 2.35
C LEU A 51 0.99 -12.47 3.38
N GLU A 52 0.04 -12.49 4.31
CA GLU A 52 -0.09 -13.58 5.29
C GLU A 52 -0.37 -14.92 4.60
N LYS A 53 -1.17 -14.94 3.52
CA LYS A 53 -1.39 -16.15 2.72
C LYS A 53 -0.12 -16.59 1.97
N ALA A 54 0.72 -15.65 1.53
CA ALA A 54 1.98 -15.91 0.82
C ALA A 54 3.13 -16.37 1.74
N LYS A 55 3.09 -15.99 3.02
CA LYS A 55 4.14 -16.25 4.01
C LYS A 55 4.64 -17.70 4.07
N PRO A 56 3.80 -18.76 4.19
CA PRO A 56 4.30 -20.13 4.22
C PRO A 56 5.01 -20.54 2.91
N ILE A 57 4.58 -20.04 1.76
CA ILE A 57 5.19 -20.33 0.45
C ILE A 57 6.57 -19.66 0.35
N LEU A 58 6.70 -18.46 0.91
CA LEU A 58 7.97 -17.74 0.98
C LEU A 58 8.95 -18.43 1.93
N GLU A 59 8.48 -18.94 3.07
CA GLU A 59 9.31 -19.68 4.02
C GLU A 59 9.92 -20.95 3.38
N GLU A 60 9.16 -21.68 2.56
CA GLU A 60 9.67 -22.83 1.79
C GLU A 60 10.76 -22.42 0.77
N LYS A 61 10.68 -21.19 0.26
CA LYS A 61 11.69 -20.57 -0.61
C LYS A 61 12.84 -19.92 0.17
N GLY A 62 12.83 -20.02 1.50
CA GLY A 62 13.88 -19.51 2.38
C GLY A 62 13.78 -18.02 2.68
N ILE A 63 12.64 -17.38 2.40
CA ILE A 63 12.37 -15.97 2.70
C ILE A 63 11.38 -15.89 3.87
N THR A 64 11.73 -15.11 4.88
CA THR A 64 10.82 -14.75 5.97
C THR A 64 10.30 -13.35 5.73
N ILE A 65 8.99 -13.13 5.82
CA ILE A 65 8.42 -11.79 5.78
C ILE A 65 7.89 -11.38 7.16
N LYS A 66 8.13 -10.12 7.52
CA LYS A 66 7.48 -9.41 8.62
C LYS A 66 6.54 -8.40 8.00
N ILE A 67 5.26 -8.47 8.37
CA ILE A 67 4.23 -7.60 7.82
C ILE A 67 3.97 -6.50 8.83
N GLU A 68 4.09 -5.25 8.41
CA GLU A 68 3.74 -4.07 9.20
C GLU A 68 2.44 -3.49 8.63
N PRO A 69 1.30 -3.61 9.35
CA PRO A 69 0.03 -3.09 8.86
C PRO A 69 -0.05 -1.57 9.00
N TYR A 70 -0.62 -0.91 7.98
CA TYR A 70 -0.90 0.52 7.96
C TYR A 70 -2.38 0.78 7.70
N GLU A 71 -2.86 1.89 8.27
CA GLU A 71 -4.25 2.35 8.20
C GLU A 71 -4.39 3.69 7.46
N ASP A 72 -3.29 4.22 6.94
CA ASP A 72 -3.21 5.46 6.15
C ASP A 72 -2.30 5.26 4.92
N TYR A 73 -2.27 6.26 4.04
CA TYR A 73 -1.52 6.21 2.78
C TYR A 73 -0.20 7.01 2.78
N ILE A 74 0.14 7.68 3.88
CA ILE A 74 1.31 8.56 3.95
C ILE A 74 2.51 7.80 4.53
N LEU A 75 2.32 7.21 5.71
CA LEU A 75 3.40 6.57 6.46
C LEU A 75 4.13 5.43 5.71
N PRO A 76 3.47 4.58 4.90
CA PRO A 76 4.18 3.48 4.24
C PRO A 76 5.27 3.93 3.26
N ASN A 77 5.13 5.11 2.63
CA ASN A 77 6.17 5.64 1.74
C ASN A 77 7.30 6.31 2.51
N ASP A 78 6.98 7.03 3.59
CA ASP A 78 7.99 7.61 4.49
C ASP A 78 8.87 6.53 5.13
N ASP A 79 8.25 5.43 5.57
CA ASP A 79 8.95 4.29 6.18
C ASP A 79 9.72 3.44 5.16
N LEU A 80 9.29 3.42 3.90
CA LEU A 80 10.06 2.79 2.82
C LEU A 80 11.31 3.60 2.48
N GLU A 81 11.16 4.91 2.27
CA GLU A 81 12.26 5.83 1.95
C GLU A 81 13.30 5.86 3.07
N ASN A 82 12.85 5.89 4.34
CA ASN A 82 13.77 5.99 5.48
C ASN A 82 14.48 4.67 5.85
N GLY A 83 14.15 3.57 5.17
CA GLY A 83 14.76 2.26 5.39
C GLY A 83 14.13 1.43 6.53
N THR A 84 12.99 1.85 7.07
CA THR A 84 12.22 1.05 8.04
C THR A 84 11.57 -0.16 7.38
N LEU A 85 11.10 0.01 6.14
CA LEU A 85 10.57 -1.06 5.30
C LEU A 85 11.56 -1.44 4.19
N ASP A 86 11.55 -2.71 3.80
CA ASP A 86 12.23 -3.20 2.60
C ASP A 86 11.34 -3.06 1.35
N ALA A 87 10.02 -3.13 1.54
CA ALA A 87 9.02 -2.90 0.50
C ALA A 87 7.73 -2.38 1.12
N ASN A 88 6.87 -1.76 0.31
CA ASN A 88 5.47 -1.55 0.68
C ASN A 88 4.50 -2.10 -0.38
N PHE A 89 3.29 -2.42 0.07
CA PHE A 89 2.20 -2.98 -0.73
C PHE A 89 0.88 -2.33 -0.30
N PHE A 90 0.57 -1.17 -0.87
CA PHE A 90 -0.66 -0.42 -0.55
C PHE A 90 -1.15 0.50 -1.66
N GLN A 91 -0.27 0.85 -2.61
CA GLN A 91 -0.47 1.93 -3.57
C GLN A 91 -0.45 1.44 -5.01
N HIS A 92 -1.07 2.24 -5.89
CA HIS A 92 -1.02 2.06 -7.33
C HIS A 92 0.09 2.90 -8.00
N ILE A 93 0.37 2.59 -9.27
CA ILE A 93 1.46 3.25 -10.03
C ILE A 93 1.29 4.78 -10.11
N PRO A 94 0.09 5.35 -10.40
CA PRO A 94 -0.10 6.80 -10.36
C PRO A 94 0.22 7.43 -9.00
N TYR A 95 -0.19 6.81 -7.89
CA TYR A 95 0.09 7.30 -6.54
C TYR A 95 1.60 7.32 -6.24
N LEU A 96 2.31 6.25 -6.59
CA LEU A 96 3.77 6.17 -6.41
C LEU A 96 4.49 7.27 -7.21
N LYS A 97 4.08 7.50 -8.46
CA LYS A 97 4.66 8.55 -9.30
C LYS A 97 4.43 9.94 -8.74
N ASP A 98 3.21 10.22 -8.27
CA ASP A 98 2.87 11.50 -7.63
C ASP A 98 3.70 11.72 -6.34
N THR A 99 3.88 10.66 -5.55
CA THR A 99 4.76 10.71 -4.36
C THR A 99 6.19 11.08 -4.76
N VAL A 100 6.81 10.35 -5.70
CA VAL A 100 8.17 10.63 -6.17
C VAL A 100 8.31 12.05 -6.72
N GLU A 101 7.33 12.53 -7.49
CA GLU A 101 7.32 13.89 -8.04
C GLU A 101 7.27 14.97 -6.94
N LYS A 102 6.46 14.75 -5.90
CA LYS A 102 6.24 15.73 -4.81
C LYS A 102 7.33 15.74 -3.75
N THR A 103 7.85 14.57 -3.37
CA THR A 103 8.78 14.44 -2.25
C THR A 103 10.24 14.34 -2.70
N GLY A 104 10.48 13.90 -3.94
CA GLY A 104 11.81 13.58 -4.43
C GLY A 104 12.38 12.28 -3.87
N TYR A 105 11.55 11.42 -3.27
CA TYR A 105 11.96 10.08 -2.82
C TYR A 105 12.48 9.22 -3.98
N ASP A 106 13.45 8.36 -3.70
CA ASP A 106 14.02 7.47 -4.72
C ASP A 106 13.35 6.10 -4.65
N LEU A 107 12.07 6.08 -4.99
CA LEU A 107 11.22 4.88 -4.98
C LEU A 107 10.88 4.43 -6.40
N ASP A 108 10.79 3.13 -6.57
CA ASP A 108 10.33 2.47 -7.79
C ASP A 108 9.47 1.26 -7.40
N TYR A 109 9.01 0.48 -8.37
CA TYR A 109 8.25 -0.74 -8.12
C TYR A 109 8.81 -1.93 -8.89
N VAL A 110 8.59 -3.11 -8.31
CA VAL A 110 9.06 -4.39 -8.85
C VAL A 110 8.03 -4.93 -9.84
N ALA A 111 6.76 -5.02 -9.43
CA ALA A 111 5.66 -5.48 -10.26
C ALA A 111 4.30 -5.10 -9.67
N GLY A 112 3.26 -5.18 -10.51
CA GLY A 112 1.87 -5.13 -10.10
C GLY A 112 1.34 -6.49 -9.62
N ILE A 113 0.43 -6.45 -8.65
CA ILE A 113 -0.13 -7.65 -7.99
C ILE A 113 -1.63 -7.76 -8.18
N HIS A 114 -2.37 -6.66 -8.01
CA HIS A 114 -3.83 -6.67 -8.17
C HIS A 114 -4.38 -5.28 -8.52
N ILE A 115 -5.64 -5.26 -8.93
CA ILE A 115 -6.48 -4.07 -9.15
C ILE A 115 -7.60 -4.09 -8.12
N GLU A 116 -8.00 -2.90 -7.68
CA GLU A 116 -9.10 -2.65 -6.76
C GLU A 116 -10.10 -1.71 -7.41
N PRO A 117 -11.16 -2.19 -8.10
CA PRO A 117 -12.14 -1.31 -8.73
C PRO A 117 -12.82 -0.42 -7.69
N MET A 118 -12.72 0.89 -7.87
CA MET A 118 -13.18 1.88 -6.89
C MET A 118 -14.69 2.05 -6.93
N GLY A 119 -15.31 2.09 -5.75
CA GLY A 119 -16.76 2.21 -5.61
C GLY A 119 -17.21 3.60 -5.19
N VAL A 120 -18.43 3.95 -5.57
CA VAL A 120 -19.18 5.09 -5.05
C VAL A 120 -20.37 4.57 -4.26
N TYR A 121 -20.55 5.04 -3.03
CA TYR A 121 -21.47 4.51 -2.03
C TYR A 121 -22.43 5.60 -1.54
N SER A 122 -23.59 5.19 -1.04
CA SER A 122 -24.56 6.08 -0.37
C SER A 122 -25.49 5.25 0.50
N LYS A 123 -25.97 5.79 1.62
CA LYS A 123 -26.94 5.11 2.49
C LYS A 123 -28.34 5.14 1.91
N GLU A 124 -28.71 6.26 1.30
CA GLU A 124 -30.07 6.51 0.81
C GLU A 124 -30.19 6.39 -0.72
N ILE A 125 -29.12 6.65 -1.48
CA ILE A 125 -29.15 6.60 -2.95
C ILE A 125 -28.71 5.22 -3.44
N SER A 126 -29.65 4.42 -3.96
CA SER A 126 -29.35 3.04 -4.40
C SER A 126 -28.93 2.92 -5.87
N ASN A 127 -29.28 3.88 -6.74
CA ASN A 127 -28.98 3.80 -8.18
C ASN A 127 -28.56 5.17 -8.75
N ILE A 128 -27.84 5.14 -9.87
CA ILE A 128 -27.38 6.34 -10.60
C ILE A 128 -28.55 7.27 -10.98
N ASP A 129 -29.67 6.68 -11.43
CA ASP A 129 -30.84 7.46 -11.87
C ASP A 129 -31.53 8.20 -10.71
N ASP A 130 -31.37 7.70 -9.48
CA ASP A 130 -31.99 8.25 -8.28
C ASP A 130 -31.20 9.41 -7.68
N ILE A 131 -29.98 9.70 -8.17
CA ILE A 131 -29.12 10.77 -7.65
C ILE A 131 -29.84 12.14 -7.78
N PRO A 132 -30.17 12.80 -6.66
CA PRO A 132 -30.78 14.12 -6.69
C PRO A 132 -29.89 15.20 -7.32
N ASN A 133 -30.50 16.30 -7.78
CA ASN A 133 -29.73 17.46 -8.19
C ASN A 133 -29.08 18.12 -6.96
N GLY A 134 -27.85 18.58 -7.11
CA GLY A 134 -27.10 19.25 -6.04
C GLY A 134 -26.49 18.31 -5.00
N THR A 135 -26.57 16.98 -5.22
CA THR A 135 -25.97 15.97 -4.33
C THR A 135 -24.47 16.22 -4.17
N GLU A 136 -24.02 16.12 -2.93
CA GLU A 136 -22.62 16.24 -2.57
C GLU A 136 -21.90 14.91 -2.80
N VAL A 137 -20.68 15.01 -3.35
CA VAL A 137 -19.76 13.92 -3.61
C VAL A 137 -18.56 14.11 -2.70
N LEU A 138 -18.47 13.30 -1.65
CA LEU A 138 -17.34 13.26 -0.73
C LEU A 138 -16.25 12.37 -1.32
N LEU A 139 -15.03 12.90 -1.45
CA LEU A 139 -13.88 12.16 -1.96
C LEU A 139 -12.61 12.55 -1.22
N SER A 140 -11.58 11.71 -1.33
CA SER A 140 -10.33 11.97 -0.63
C SER A 140 -9.54 13.15 -1.23
N ASN A 141 -8.64 13.70 -0.44
CA ASN A 141 -7.64 14.68 -0.86
C ASN A 141 -6.46 14.05 -1.62
N SER A 142 -6.55 12.77 -1.98
CA SER A 142 -5.60 12.05 -2.81
C SER A 142 -5.70 12.53 -4.27
N VAL A 143 -4.92 13.56 -4.60
CA VAL A 143 -4.79 14.09 -5.97
C VAL A 143 -4.60 13.01 -7.05
N PRO A 144 -3.76 11.97 -6.90
CA PRO A 144 -3.60 10.94 -7.93
C PRO A 144 -4.88 10.12 -8.19
N ASP A 145 -5.89 10.16 -7.31
CA ASP A 145 -7.18 9.53 -7.52
C ASP A 145 -8.22 10.47 -8.15
N HIS A 146 -8.01 11.80 -8.18
CA HIS A 146 -9.04 12.74 -8.68
C HIS A 146 -9.41 12.47 -10.14
N GLY A 147 -8.43 12.30 -11.01
CA GLY A 147 -8.68 11.95 -12.42
C GLY A 147 -9.41 10.61 -12.59
N ARG A 148 -9.10 9.63 -11.73
CA ARG A 148 -9.77 8.33 -11.68
C ARG A 148 -11.25 8.49 -11.35
N ILE A 149 -11.54 9.23 -10.28
CA ILE A 149 -12.88 9.47 -9.78
C ILE A 149 -13.70 10.20 -10.85
N LEU A 150 -13.18 11.28 -11.41
CA LEU A 150 -13.90 12.06 -12.41
C LEU A 150 -14.14 11.26 -13.70
N THR A 151 -13.20 10.41 -14.10
CA THR A 151 -13.40 9.49 -15.24
C THR A 151 -14.50 8.48 -14.95
N LEU A 152 -14.60 7.97 -13.72
CA LEU A 152 -15.69 7.07 -13.31
C LEU A 152 -17.07 7.77 -13.38
N PHE A 153 -17.15 9.04 -12.93
CA PHE A 153 -18.39 9.81 -13.02
C PHE A 153 -18.76 10.14 -14.47
N GLU A 154 -17.77 10.44 -15.33
CA GLU A 154 -17.99 10.65 -16.77
C GLU A 154 -18.47 9.38 -17.47
N ALA A 155 -17.87 8.22 -17.16
CA ALA A 155 -18.26 6.93 -17.72
C ALA A 155 -19.71 6.56 -17.39
N ASN A 156 -20.22 7.05 -16.25
CA ASN A 156 -21.62 6.88 -15.82
C ASN A 156 -22.54 8.04 -16.26
N GLY A 157 -22.06 8.96 -17.09
CA GLY A 157 -22.86 10.05 -17.68
C GLY A 157 -23.28 11.13 -16.67
N LEU A 158 -22.62 11.21 -15.51
CA LEU A 158 -22.95 12.19 -14.46
C LEU A 158 -22.31 13.56 -14.71
N ILE A 159 -21.15 13.57 -15.37
CA ILE A 159 -20.40 14.76 -15.76
C ILE A 159 -19.79 14.56 -17.16
N LYS A 160 -19.25 15.63 -17.73
CA LYS A 160 -18.35 15.57 -18.90
C LYS A 160 -17.07 16.33 -18.59
N LEU A 161 -15.92 15.74 -18.90
CA LEU A 161 -14.61 16.40 -18.80
C LEU A 161 -14.23 17.09 -20.11
N ASP A 162 -13.36 18.10 -20.05
CA ASP A 162 -12.77 18.72 -21.25
C ASP A 162 -12.04 17.65 -22.08
N GLU A 163 -12.37 17.52 -23.35
CA GLU A 163 -11.79 16.50 -24.25
C GLU A 163 -10.27 16.69 -24.45
N ASN A 164 -9.72 17.85 -24.11
CA ASN A 164 -8.30 18.17 -24.19
C ASN A 164 -7.52 17.89 -22.89
N VAL A 165 -8.19 17.54 -21.79
CA VAL A 165 -7.51 17.22 -20.53
C VAL A 165 -6.93 15.81 -20.59
N ASP A 166 -5.74 15.65 -20.00
CA ASP A 166 -5.26 14.32 -19.64
C ASP A 166 -6.12 13.80 -18.49
N LYS A 167 -6.99 12.81 -18.76
CA LYS A 167 -7.92 12.26 -17.76
C LYS A 167 -7.23 11.80 -16.48
N SER A 168 -5.98 11.32 -16.56
CA SER A 168 -5.23 10.89 -15.37
C SER A 168 -4.84 12.04 -14.44
N LYS A 169 -4.90 13.28 -14.94
CA LYS A 169 -4.58 14.52 -14.23
C LYS A 169 -5.78 15.46 -14.11
N ALA A 170 -6.98 15.01 -14.51
CA ALA A 170 -8.17 15.84 -14.47
C ALA A 170 -8.50 16.23 -13.03
N THR A 171 -8.96 17.46 -12.88
CA THR A 171 -9.41 18.09 -11.64
C THR A 171 -10.87 18.52 -11.78
N ILE A 172 -11.49 18.94 -10.67
CA ILE A 172 -12.88 19.41 -10.66
C ILE A 172 -13.08 20.61 -11.61
N ASP A 173 -12.04 21.42 -11.82
CA ASP A 173 -12.06 22.57 -12.74
C ASP A 173 -12.14 22.15 -14.22
N ASP A 174 -11.83 20.90 -14.55
CA ASP A 174 -11.87 20.35 -15.92
C ASP A 174 -13.27 19.82 -16.31
N ILE A 175 -14.26 19.95 -15.42
CA ILE A 175 -15.66 19.56 -15.69
C ILE A 175 -16.34 20.62 -16.56
N VAL A 176 -16.72 20.22 -17.79
CA VAL A 176 -17.38 21.11 -18.76
C VAL A 176 -18.91 20.95 -18.80
N GLU A 177 -19.44 19.80 -18.36
CA GLU A 177 -20.88 19.58 -18.18
C GLU A 177 -21.16 18.87 -16.85
N ASN A 178 -22.13 19.38 -16.08
CA ASN A 178 -22.58 18.82 -14.79
C ASN A 178 -24.11 18.97 -14.67
N PRO A 179 -24.90 18.15 -15.38
CA PRO A 179 -26.36 18.33 -15.51
C PRO A 179 -27.12 18.17 -14.18
N LYS A 180 -26.57 17.42 -13.23
CA LYS A 180 -27.13 17.24 -11.88
C LYS A 180 -26.61 18.28 -10.88
N GLU A 181 -25.77 19.22 -11.29
CA GLU A 181 -25.16 20.23 -10.41
C GLU A 181 -24.47 19.60 -9.17
N LEU A 182 -23.81 18.44 -9.35
CA LEU A 182 -23.09 17.74 -8.30
C LEU A 182 -22.01 18.63 -7.68
N LYS A 183 -21.82 18.51 -6.37
CA LYS A 183 -20.81 19.28 -5.62
C LYS A 183 -19.71 18.34 -5.14
N PHE A 184 -18.50 18.49 -5.65
CA PHE A 184 -17.37 17.65 -5.28
C PHE A 184 -16.60 18.28 -4.11
N SER A 185 -16.40 17.51 -3.04
CA SER A 185 -15.75 17.92 -1.78
C SER A 185 -14.49 17.06 -1.53
N PRO A 186 -13.31 17.47 -2.02
CA PRO A 186 -12.09 16.65 -2.07
C PRO A 186 -11.13 16.87 -0.89
N ASP A 187 -11.66 17.06 0.32
CA ASP A 187 -10.87 17.53 1.47
C ASP A 187 -10.58 16.44 2.51
N TYR A 188 -11.08 15.22 2.30
CA TYR A 188 -11.08 14.18 3.32
C TYR A 188 -9.82 13.30 3.25
N ALA A 189 -9.32 12.85 4.40
CA ALA A 189 -8.37 11.75 4.42
C ALA A 189 -9.07 10.47 3.95
N ALA A 190 -8.39 9.64 3.16
CA ALA A 190 -9.03 8.52 2.48
C ALA A 190 -9.62 7.49 3.46
N GLU A 191 -8.95 7.28 4.59
CA GLU A 191 -9.34 6.39 5.67
C GLU A 191 -10.61 6.83 6.42
N LEU A 192 -11.03 8.11 6.29
CA LEU A 192 -12.24 8.64 6.93
C LEU A 192 -13.51 8.45 6.10
N LEU A 193 -13.37 8.13 4.81
CA LEU A 193 -14.51 8.03 3.90
C LEU A 193 -15.53 6.95 4.30
N PRO A 194 -15.15 5.76 4.81
CA PRO A 194 -16.13 4.82 5.33
C PRO A 194 -16.94 5.35 6.53
N GLU A 195 -16.34 6.17 7.40
CA GLU A 195 -17.06 6.81 8.50
C GLU A 195 -18.07 7.84 7.97
N LEU A 196 -17.65 8.65 6.98
CA LEU A 196 -18.53 9.63 6.32
C LEU A 196 -19.70 8.96 5.61
N TYR A 197 -19.47 7.79 4.99
CA TYR A 197 -20.56 6.99 4.43
C TYR A 197 -21.59 6.57 5.49
N GLU A 198 -21.18 6.27 6.73
CA GLU A 198 -22.11 5.92 7.80
C GLU A 198 -22.79 7.13 8.46
N SER A 199 -22.24 8.35 8.33
CA SER A 199 -22.76 9.56 8.97
C SER A 199 -23.51 10.53 8.05
N GLU A 200 -23.23 10.50 6.74
CA GLU A 200 -23.75 11.46 5.75
C GLU A 200 -24.73 10.79 4.77
N ASP A 201 -25.94 10.54 5.25
CA ASP A 201 -26.95 9.68 4.62
C ASP A 201 -27.33 10.06 3.16
N ASP A 202 -27.40 11.37 2.87
CA ASP A 202 -27.86 11.93 1.58
C ASP A 202 -26.70 12.30 0.61
N THR A 203 -25.52 11.73 0.81
CA THR A 203 -24.32 12.01 -0.01
C THR A 203 -23.89 10.82 -0.85
N LEU A 204 -23.08 11.09 -1.88
CA LEU A 204 -22.27 10.07 -2.56
C LEU A 204 -20.88 10.11 -1.93
N VAL A 205 -20.36 8.96 -1.51
CA VAL A 205 -19.02 8.84 -0.93
C VAL A 205 -18.18 7.92 -1.81
N VAL A 206 -17.06 8.44 -2.30
CA VAL A 206 -16.14 7.69 -3.17
C VAL A 206 -15.10 7.02 -2.31
N ILE A 207 -15.10 5.69 -2.21
CA ILE A 207 -14.25 4.95 -1.24
C ILE A 207 -13.33 3.99 -1.99
N ASN A 208 -12.03 4.04 -1.68
CA ASN A 208 -11.07 3.03 -2.13
C ASN A 208 -11.45 1.65 -1.58
N THR A 209 -11.33 0.61 -2.41
CA THR A 209 -11.81 -0.74 -2.11
C THR A 209 -11.17 -1.33 -0.86
N ASN A 210 -9.88 -1.11 -0.61
CA ASN A 210 -9.20 -1.52 0.63
C ASN A 210 -9.95 -1.00 1.88
N PHE A 211 -10.32 0.28 1.92
CA PHE A 211 -11.03 0.88 3.05
C PHE A 211 -12.49 0.43 3.13
N ALA A 212 -13.15 0.25 1.99
CA ALA A 212 -14.50 -0.31 1.94
C ALA A 212 -14.53 -1.74 2.53
N LEU A 213 -13.60 -2.60 2.11
CA LEU A 213 -13.47 -3.98 2.62
C LEU A 213 -13.12 -4.00 4.11
N GLN A 214 -12.23 -3.11 4.56
CA GLN A 214 -11.87 -2.96 5.97
C GLN A 214 -13.07 -2.53 6.83
N ALA A 215 -13.94 -1.67 6.29
CA ALA A 215 -15.20 -1.27 6.93
C ALA A 215 -16.31 -2.33 6.83
N GLY A 216 -16.05 -3.46 6.16
CA GLY A 216 -17.00 -4.56 5.99
C GLY A 216 -18.04 -4.35 4.89
N LEU A 217 -17.83 -3.37 4.01
CA LEU A 217 -18.63 -3.19 2.80
C LEU A 217 -18.22 -4.23 1.75
N ASP A 218 -19.20 -4.66 0.96
CA ASP A 218 -19.00 -5.47 -0.24
C ASP A 218 -19.08 -4.55 -1.46
N PRO A 219 -17.95 -4.18 -2.09
CA PRO A 219 -17.93 -3.26 -3.21
C PRO A 219 -18.81 -3.68 -4.39
N GLN A 220 -19.07 -4.98 -4.57
CA GLN A 220 -19.92 -5.47 -5.67
C GLN A 220 -21.41 -5.37 -5.36
N LYS A 221 -21.80 -5.21 -4.09
CA LYS A 221 -23.20 -5.16 -3.67
C LYS A 221 -23.64 -3.81 -3.12
N ASP A 222 -22.75 -3.14 -2.40
CA ASP A 222 -23.08 -1.96 -1.60
C ASP A 222 -22.79 -0.65 -2.36
N SER A 223 -22.04 -0.70 -3.47
CA SER A 223 -21.78 0.48 -4.30
C SER A 223 -23.03 0.86 -5.12
N VAL A 224 -23.31 2.15 -5.24
CA VAL A 224 -24.24 2.72 -6.22
C VAL A 224 -23.74 2.46 -7.65
N PHE A 225 -22.44 2.63 -7.84
CA PHE A 225 -21.71 2.25 -9.05
C PHE A 225 -20.23 2.04 -8.73
N ILE A 226 -19.56 1.24 -9.56
CA ILE A 226 -18.18 0.81 -9.35
C ILE A 226 -17.40 0.89 -10.67
N GLU A 227 -16.11 1.17 -10.57
CA GLU A 227 -15.17 1.07 -11.69
C GLU A 227 -15.17 -0.33 -12.30
N ASP A 228 -14.80 -0.43 -13.57
CA ASP A 228 -14.55 -1.72 -14.19
C ASP A 228 -13.27 -2.39 -13.65
N GLY A 229 -13.14 -3.68 -13.92
CA GLY A 229 -11.95 -4.45 -13.55
C GLY A 229 -10.73 -4.22 -14.46
N ASP A 230 -10.87 -3.47 -15.55
CA ASP A 230 -9.80 -3.19 -16.52
C ASP A 230 -9.24 -1.79 -16.29
N SER A 231 -8.60 -1.64 -15.14
CA SER A 231 -8.22 -0.35 -14.59
C SER A 231 -6.69 -0.16 -14.64
N PRO A 232 -6.18 1.03 -15.02
CA PRO A 232 -4.75 1.32 -15.01
C PRO A 232 -4.18 1.46 -13.58
N TYR A 233 -5.03 1.40 -12.55
CA TYR A 233 -4.68 1.60 -11.14
C TYR A 233 -4.25 0.29 -10.47
N VAL A 234 -3.23 -0.34 -11.05
CA VAL A 234 -2.62 -1.57 -10.54
C VAL A 234 -1.84 -1.28 -9.26
N ASN A 235 -2.18 -1.98 -8.18
CA ASN A 235 -1.43 -1.98 -6.91
C ASN A 235 -0.12 -2.74 -7.06
N VAL A 236 0.97 -2.17 -6.53
CA VAL A 236 2.34 -2.65 -6.76
C VAL A 236 3.10 -2.97 -5.48
N ILE A 237 4.14 -3.79 -5.62
CA ILE A 237 5.22 -3.86 -4.64
C ILE A 237 6.21 -2.73 -4.93
N ALA A 238 6.15 -1.67 -4.13
CA ALA A 238 7.10 -0.56 -4.19
C ALA A 238 8.33 -0.85 -3.31
N VAL A 239 9.47 -0.39 -3.77
CA VAL A 239 10.79 -0.55 -3.14
C VAL A 239 11.59 0.74 -3.34
N ARG A 240 12.68 0.91 -2.59
CA ARG A 240 13.68 1.91 -2.98
C ARG A 240 14.33 1.50 -4.31
N SER A 241 14.69 2.47 -5.15
CA SER A 241 15.18 2.23 -6.50
C SER A 241 16.38 1.29 -6.56
N GLU A 242 17.29 1.34 -5.57
CA GLU A 242 18.44 0.43 -5.49
C GLU A 242 18.06 -1.04 -5.29
N ASP A 243 16.88 -1.30 -4.73
CA ASP A 243 16.38 -2.65 -4.39
C ASP A 243 15.48 -3.25 -5.48
N LYS A 244 15.21 -2.52 -6.56
CA LYS A 244 14.34 -2.99 -7.67
C LYS A 244 14.76 -4.33 -8.27
N ASN A 245 16.06 -4.62 -8.27
CA ASN A 245 16.61 -5.85 -8.84
C ASN A 245 16.95 -6.91 -7.77
N ASN A 246 16.59 -6.69 -6.51
CA ASN A 246 16.84 -7.62 -5.41
C ASN A 246 16.15 -8.98 -5.66
N GLU A 247 16.89 -10.08 -5.49
CA GLU A 247 16.38 -11.43 -5.78
C GLU A 247 15.28 -11.89 -4.80
N ASN A 248 15.35 -11.44 -3.54
CA ASN A 248 14.28 -11.71 -2.57
C ASN A 248 12.99 -10.97 -2.96
N MET A 249 13.09 -9.75 -3.51
CA MET A 249 11.93 -9.00 -4.00
C MET A 249 11.29 -9.64 -5.23
N LYS A 250 12.12 -10.16 -6.16
CA LYS A 250 11.62 -10.95 -7.29
C LYS A 250 10.88 -12.19 -6.81
N THR A 251 11.46 -12.91 -5.85
CA THR A 251 10.83 -14.10 -5.28
C THR A 251 9.52 -13.78 -4.56
N LEU A 252 9.45 -12.65 -3.84
CA LEU A 252 8.21 -12.15 -3.24
C LEU A 252 7.13 -11.94 -4.30
N VAL A 253 7.44 -11.21 -5.37
CA VAL A 253 6.53 -10.97 -6.48
C VAL A 253 6.09 -12.27 -7.17
N GLU A 254 7.01 -13.19 -7.42
CA GLU A 254 6.69 -14.50 -8.03
C GLU A 254 5.67 -15.28 -7.19
N VAL A 255 5.79 -15.25 -5.87
CA VAL A 255 4.82 -15.90 -4.98
C VAL A 255 3.49 -15.16 -5.01
N LEU A 256 3.49 -13.84 -4.93
CA LEU A 256 2.26 -13.02 -4.96
C LEU A 256 1.49 -13.15 -6.28
N GLN A 257 2.20 -13.39 -7.39
CA GLN A 257 1.62 -13.66 -8.70
C GLN A 257 1.36 -15.15 -8.96
N SER A 258 1.63 -16.04 -8.01
CA SER A 258 1.40 -17.47 -8.18
C SER A 258 -0.09 -17.79 -8.28
N LYS A 259 -0.44 -18.87 -8.98
CA LYS A 259 -1.83 -19.33 -9.12
C LYS A 259 -2.52 -19.50 -7.77
N GLU A 260 -1.83 -20.01 -6.76
CA GLU A 260 -2.41 -20.20 -5.42
C GLU A 260 -2.85 -18.87 -4.78
N ILE A 261 -2.04 -17.81 -4.93
CA ILE A 261 -2.39 -16.49 -4.40
C ILE A 261 -3.50 -15.84 -5.23
N GLN A 262 -3.45 -15.96 -6.56
CA GLN A 262 -4.51 -15.45 -7.42
C GLN A 262 -5.87 -16.11 -7.13
N ASP A 263 -5.89 -17.44 -6.97
CA ASP A 263 -7.11 -18.18 -6.62
C ASP A 263 -7.63 -17.74 -5.25
N PHE A 264 -6.75 -17.55 -4.26
CA PHE A 264 -7.13 -17.01 -2.95
C PHE A 264 -7.78 -15.62 -3.05
N ILE A 265 -7.20 -14.71 -3.84
CA ILE A 265 -7.75 -13.36 -4.06
C ILE A 265 -9.16 -13.45 -4.64
N LEU A 266 -9.33 -14.25 -5.70
CA LEU A 266 -10.61 -14.42 -6.38
C LEU A 266 -11.69 -15.04 -5.47
N GLU A 267 -11.33 -16.08 -4.70
CA GLU A 267 -12.25 -16.76 -3.79
C GLU A 267 -12.66 -15.87 -2.61
N LYS A 268 -11.70 -15.15 -2.02
CA LYS A 268 -11.93 -14.35 -0.81
C LYS A 268 -12.70 -13.08 -1.12
N TYR A 269 -12.28 -12.32 -2.13
CA TYR A 269 -12.81 -10.98 -2.41
C TYR A 269 -13.87 -10.96 -3.52
N LYS A 270 -14.14 -12.09 -4.19
CA LYS A 270 -15.31 -12.30 -5.06
C LYS A 270 -15.50 -11.20 -6.13
N GLY A 271 -14.39 -10.72 -6.70
CA GLY A 271 -14.39 -9.69 -7.75
C GLY A 271 -14.14 -8.26 -7.25
N ALA A 272 -14.19 -8.00 -5.94
CA ALA A 272 -13.77 -6.70 -5.38
C ALA A 272 -12.26 -6.46 -5.51
N VAL A 273 -11.46 -7.53 -5.62
CA VAL A 273 -10.02 -7.48 -5.84
C VAL A 273 -9.70 -8.40 -7.03
N VAL A 274 -9.00 -7.87 -8.03
CA VAL A 274 -8.71 -8.56 -9.30
C VAL A 274 -7.21 -8.78 -9.40
N PRO A 275 -6.68 -10.02 -9.33
CA PRO A 275 -5.25 -10.25 -9.44
C PRO A 275 -4.73 -9.91 -10.84
N VAL A 276 -3.48 -9.42 -10.92
CA VAL A 276 -2.78 -9.17 -12.18
C VAL A 276 -1.39 -9.83 -12.17
N GLY A 277 -0.88 -10.17 -13.36
CA GLY A 277 0.39 -10.89 -13.50
C GLY A 277 0.25 -12.41 -13.38
N GLY A 278 1.36 -13.14 -13.54
CA GLY A 278 1.38 -14.60 -13.70
C GLY A 278 0.93 -15.07 -15.09
N GLU A 279 1.21 -16.32 -15.45
CA GLU A 279 0.79 -16.93 -16.73
C GLU A 279 -0.74 -17.14 -16.79
N SER A 280 -1.48 -16.05 -16.94
CA SER A 280 -2.89 -16.06 -17.34
C SER A 280 -2.95 -15.48 -18.75
N LYS A 281 -3.07 -16.39 -19.73
CA LYS A 281 -3.18 -16.11 -21.16
C LYS A 281 -4.38 -15.23 -21.53
#